data_AF-A0A250KXG5-F1
#
_entry.id   AF-A0A250KXG5-F1
#
_cell.length_a   1.000
_cell.length_b   1.000
_cell.length_c   1.000
_cell.angle_alpha   90.00
_cell.angle_beta   90.00
_cell.angle_gamma   90.00
#
_symmetry.space_group_name_H-M   'P 1'
#
loop_
_entity.id
_entity.type
_entity.pdbx_description
1 polymer ?
#
loop_
_entity_poly.entity_id
_entity_poly.type
_entity_poly.pdbx_seq_one_letter_code
_entity_poly.pdbx_strand_id
1 'polypeptide(L)'
;MSTTGDADSALQVWPPGIKERVLDYLRSLGLSRQDLVEGLAEDCLNRARRRVGRGASEELLKRAIEEAQRRFDHALARAMRLSPSRDPHPVAAARAALLLTGCPSASDALFGNPDSPSDAAEMLKEILPRPTPPEEPVPMAEQPLRFWLFKSTHQRS
;
A
#
# COMPACT_ATOMS: atom_id res chain seq x y z
N MET A 1 -22.34 10.94 30.25
CA MET A 1 -21.56 12.04 30.86
C MET A 1 -20.10 11.72 30.66
N SER A 2 -19.40 12.65 30.02
CA SER A 2 -18.12 12.52 29.34
C SER A 2 -16.98 12.06 30.26
N THR A 3 -16.26 11.00 29.87
CA THR A 3 -14.95 10.69 30.43
C THR A 3 -13.93 11.63 29.78
N THR A 4 -13.55 12.65 30.52
CA THR A 4 -12.43 13.55 30.27
C THR A 4 -11.15 12.73 30.10
N GLY A 5 -10.71 12.57 28.85
CA GLY A 5 -9.46 11.90 28.49
C GLY A 5 -8.40 12.86 27.94
N ASP A 6 -8.53 14.16 28.24
CA ASP A 6 -7.63 15.22 27.78
C ASP A 6 -6.71 15.65 28.92
N ALA A 7 -5.65 14.87 29.20
CA ALA A 7 -4.57 15.31 30.09
C ALA A 7 -3.24 14.54 29.93
N ASP A 8 -2.98 13.87 28.80
CA ASP A 8 -1.70 13.14 28.59
C ASP A 8 -0.95 13.55 27.31
N SER A 9 -1.26 14.73 26.76
CA SER A 9 -0.45 15.40 25.72
C SER A 9 0.73 16.18 26.30
N ALA A 10 1.05 15.95 27.58
CA ALA A 10 2.18 16.56 28.27
C ALA A 10 3.49 16.11 27.62
N LEU A 11 4.09 16.99 26.80
CA LEU A 11 5.48 16.94 26.31
C LEU A 11 6.01 15.51 26.19
N GLN A 12 5.38 14.71 25.33
CA GLN A 12 5.76 13.32 25.22
C GLN A 12 7.10 13.23 24.49
N VAL A 13 8.18 13.15 25.27
CA VAL A 13 9.55 13.04 24.76
C VAL A 13 9.72 11.66 24.14
N TRP A 14 9.76 11.63 22.81
CA TRP A 14 10.14 10.44 22.06
C TRP A 14 11.65 10.19 22.21
N PRO A 15 12.11 8.93 22.14
CA PRO A 15 13.53 8.68 22.01
C PRO A 15 14.11 9.48 20.82
N PRO A 16 15.34 9.98 20.95
CA PRO A 16 15.92 10.91 20.00
C PRO A 16 15.98 10.31 18.59
N GLY A 17 15.57 11.08 17.58
CA GLY A 17 15.61 10.65 16.18
C GLY A 17 14.44 9.77 15.72
N ILE A 18 13.59 9.26 16.63
CA ILE A 18 12.48 8.39 16.23
C ILE A 18 11.40 9.18 15.49
N LYS A 19 11.00 10.35 16.02
CA LYS A 19 9.95 11.16 15.40
C LYS A 19 10.40 11.61 14.01
N GLU A 20 11.64 12.05 13.88
CA GLU A 20 12.27 12.47 12.62
C GLU A 20 12.23 11.35 11.58
N ARG A 21 12.61 10.13 11.95
CA ARG A 21 12.56 8.97 11.04
C ARG A 21 11.15 8.61 10.59
N VAL A 22 10.15 8.76 11.47
CA VAL A 22 8.74 8.54 11.09
C VAL A 22 8.25 9.66 10.16
N LEU A 23 8.62 10.90 10.41
CA LEU A 23 8.30 12.04 9.53
C LEU A 23 8.92 11.85 8.14
N ASP A 24 10.18 11.44 8.07
CA ASP A 24 10.88 11.18 6.81
C ASP A 24 10.25 10.02 6.05
N TYR A 25 9.81 8.98 6.75
CA TYR A 25 9.05 7.89 6.15
C TYR A 25 7.72 8.39 5.55
N LEU A 26 6.94 9.16 6.30
CA LEU A 26 5.67 9.73 5.81
C LEU A 26 5.88 10.64 4.58
N ARG A 27 6.95 11.44 4.56
CA ARG A 27 7.35 12.25 3.40
C ARG A 27 7.75 11.39 2.20
N SER A 28 8.44 10.27 2.43
CA SER A 28 8.78 9.32 1.37
C SER A 28 7.56 8.65 0.74
N LEU A 29 6.42 8.63 1.45
CA LEU A 29 5.12 8.21 0.91
C LEU A 29 4.42 9.30 0.08
N GLY A 30 5.05 10.46 -0.11
CA GLY A 30 4.54 11.57 -0.90
C GLY A 30 3.70 12.58 -0.12
N LEU A 31 3.61 12.48 1.21
CA LEU A 31 2.88 13.46 2.02
C LEU A 31 3.70 14.76 2.15
N SER A 32 3.08 15.89 1.84
CA SER A 32 3.75 17.20 1.82
C SER A 32 3.18 18.20 2.82
N ARG A 33 1.93 18.02 3.24
CA ARG A 33 1.27 18.85 4.26
C ARG A 33 1.88 18.64 5.64
N GLN A 34 2.56 19.66 6.16
CA GLN A 34 3.30 19.57 7.42
C GLN A 34 2.40 19.28 8.63
N ASP A 35 1.24 19.93 8.71
CA ASP A 35 0.24 19.71 9.76
C ASP A 35 -0.26 18.25 9.79
N LEU A 36 -0.54 17.70 8.62
CA LEU A 36 -0.98 16.32 8.44
C LEU A 36 0.12 15.33 8.81
N VAL A 37 1.34 15.56 8.33
CA VAL A 37 2.49 14.67 8.55
C VAL A 37 2.88 14.64 10.03
N GLU A 38 2.89 15.79 10.70
CA GLU A 38 3.17 15.86 12.14
C GLU A 38 2.07 15.17 12.96
N GLY A 39 0.80 15.45 12.65
CA GLY A 39 -0.33 14.80 13.31
C GLY A 39 -0.27 13.28 13.15
N LEU A 40 -0.09 12.78 11.93
CA LEU A 40 0.02 11.34 11.65
C LEU A 40 1.21 10.68 12.34
N ALA A 41 2.37 11.35 12.39
CA ALA A 41 3.56 10.82 13.05
C ALA A 41 3.30 10.60 14.55
N GLU A 42 2.73 11.59 15.24
CA GLU A 42 2.34 11.47 16.65
C GLU A 42 1.32 10.36 16.86
N ASP A 43 0.33 10.28 15.98
CA ASP A 43 -0.70 9.27 16.00
C ASP A 43 -0.17 7.84 15.78
N CYS A 44 0.88 7.68 14.99
CA CYS A 44 1.58 6.40 14.78
C CYS A 44 2.42 6.02 16.00
N LEU A 45 3.16 6.97 16.55
CA LEU A 45 4.00 6.76 17.73
C LEU A 45 3.17 6.43 18.98
N ASN A 46 2.04 7.12 19.17
CA ASN A 46 1.10 6.85 20.25
C ASN A 46 0.56 5.42 20.20
N ARG A 47 0.17 4.94 19.00
CA ARG A 47 -0.34 3.57 18.83
C ARG A 47 0.75 2.52 18.97
N ALA A 48 1.94 2.79 18.43
CA ALA A 48 3.09 1.90 18.56
C ALA A 48 3.49 1.73 20.03
N ARG A 49 3.54 2.82 20.80
CA ARG A 49 3.88 2.80 22.23
C ARG A 49 2.93 1.96 23.07
N ARG A 50 1.63 1.92 22.73
CA ARG A 50 0.65 1.04 23.42
C ARG A 50 0.96 -0.46 23.24
N ARG A 51 1.75 -0.83 22.23
CA ARG A 51 2.08 -2.23 21.89
C ARG A 51 3.52 -2.62 22.22
N VAL A 52 4.36 -1.66 22.62
CA VAL A 52 5.80 -1.84 22.81
C VAL A 52 6.18 -1.54 24.27
N GLY A 53 7.01 -2.40 24.86
CA GLY A 53 7.54 -2.21 26.21
C GLY A 53 8.47 -1.02 26.34
N ARG A 54 8.67 -0.51 27.56
CA ARG A 54 9.63 0.59 27.82
C ARG A 54 11.05 0.16 27.41
N GLY A 55 11.80 1.07 26.79
CA GLY A 55 13.21 0.85 26.43
C GLY A 55 13.47 0.18 25.08
N ALA A 56 12.44 -0.28 24.37
CA ALA A 56 12.58 -0.90 23.05
C ALA A 56 12.42 0.13 21.91
N SER A 57 13.41 1.01 21.75
CA SER A 57 13.40 2.11 20.77
C SER A 57 13.29 1.64 19.32
N GLU A 58 14.02 0.59 18.94
CA GLU A 58 13.98 0.04 17.57
C GLU A 58 12.64 -0.60 17.25
N GLU A 59 12.07 -1.37 18.19
CA GLU A 59 10.75 -1.97 18.02
C GLU A 59 9.66 -0.89 17.97
N LEU A 60 9.79 0.18 18.76
CA LEU A 60 8.89 1.33 18.70
C LEU A 60 8.89 1.96 17.31
N LEU A 61 10.08 2.21 16.74
CA LEU A 61 10.20 2.76 15.40
C LEU A 61 9.58 1.83 14.36
N LYS A 62 9.90 0.53 14.40
CA LYS A 62 9.36 -0.47 13.48
C LYS A 62 7.83 -0.47 13.50
N ARG A 63 7.23 -0.53 14.70
CA ARG A 63 5.76 -0.52 14.86
C ARG A 63 5.14 0.80 14.42
N ALA A 64 5.84 1.93 14.59
CA ALA A 64 5.36 3.22 14.12
C ALA A 64 5.35 3.30 12.59
N ILE A 65 6.38 2.79 11.91
CA ILE A 65 6.45 2.70 10.46
C ILE A 65 5.36 1.77 9.91
N GLU A 66 5.17 0.59 10.53
CA GLU A 66 4.10 -0.34 10.15
C GLU A 66 2.71 0.29 10.28
N GLU A 67 2.47 1.05 11.36
CA GLU A 67 1.20 1.74 11.57
C GLU A 67 1.00 2.90 10.57
N ALA A 68 2.06 3.63 10.22
CA ALA A 68 2.04 4.66 9.18
C ALA A 68 1.66 4.06 7.82
N GLN A 69 2.31 2.96 7.43
CA GLN A 69 2.00 2.25 6.19
C GLN A 69 0.56 1.72 6.17
N ARG A 70 0.11 1.10 7.28
CA ARG A 70 -1.25 0.57 7.38
C ARG A 70 -2.30 1.67 7.21
N ARG A 71 -2.10 2.83 7.84
CA ARG A 71 -3.02 3.97 7.71
C ARG A 71 -3.06 4.52 6.28
N PHE A 72 -1.89 4.63 5.66
CA PHE A 72 -1.77 5.04 4.26
C PHE A 72 -2.53 4.08 3.33
N ASP A 73 -2.27 2.78 3.47
CA ASP A 73 -2.93 1.73 2.67
C ASP A 73 -4.45 1.73 2.87
N HIS A 74 -4.92 1.99 4.09
CA HIS A 74 -6.34 2.10 4.37
C HIS A 74 -6.97 3.34 3.72
N ALA A 75 -6.29 4.49 3.77
CA ALA A 75 -6.75 5.71 3.10
C ALA A 75 -6.77 5.54 1.57
N LEU A 76 -5.76 4.88 1.01
CA LEU A 76 -5.64 4.56 -0.41
C LEU A 76 -6.74 3.60 -0.86
N ALA A 77 -6.96 2.51 -0.13
CA ALA A 77 -8.02 1.55 -0.43
C ALA A 77 -9.41 2.21 -0.39
N ARG A 78 -9.64 3.09 0.59
CA ARG A 78 -10.88 3.89 0.69
C ARG A 78 -11.05 4.82 -0.50
N ALA A 79 -9.99 5.56 -0.89
CA ALA A 79 -10.03 6.46 -2.04
C ALA A 79 -10.36 5.70 -3.33
N MET A 80 -9.72 4.55 -3.55
CA MET A 80 -9.94 3.72 -4.72
C MET A 80 -11.21 2.85 -4.67
N ARG A 81 -11.99 2.93 -3.59
CA ARG A 81 -13.17 2.07 -3.36
C ARG A 81 -12.85 0.58 -3.50
N LEU A 82 -11.63 0.18 -3.11
CA LEU A 82 -11.24 -1.22 -3.12
C LEU A 82 -12.01 -1.94 -2.02
N SER A 83 -12.65 -3.06 -2.36
CA SER A 83 -13.27 -3.92 -1.37
C SER A 83 -12.22 -4.43 -0.39
N PRO A 84 -12.57 -4.65 0.89
CA PRO A 84 -11.69 -5.30 1.85
C PRO A 84 -11.47 -6.77 1.44
N SER A 85 -10.55 -6.96 0.51
CA SER A 85 -10.08 -8.24 0.01
C SER A 85 -8.91 -8.73 0.87
N ARG A 86 -8.75 -10.05 0.99
CA ARG A 86 -7.55 -10.65 1.57
C ARG A 86 -6.32 -10.49 0.68
N ASP A 87 -6.51 -10.12 -0.58
CA ASP A 87 -5.42 -9.94 -1.53
C ASP A 87 -4.72 -8.58 -1.32
N PRO A 88 -3.43 -8.56 -0.93
CA PRO A 88 -2.67 -7.32 -0.78
C PRO A 88 -2.27 -6.68 -2.13
N HIS A 89 -2.38 -7.42 -3.23
CA HIS A 89 -1.86 -7.00 -4.54
C HIS A 89 -2.46 -5.69 -5.07
N PRO A 90 -3.79 -5.45 -5.00
CA PRO A 90 -4.39 -4.23 -5.53
C PRO A 90 -3.92 -2.96 -4.81
N VAL A 91 -3.76 -3.03 -3.48
CA VAL A 91 -3.30 -1.91 -2.67
C VAL A 91 -1.81 -1.66 -2.89
N ALA A 92 -1.00 -2.72 -3.03
CA ALA A 92 0.41 -2.60 -3.36
C ALA A 92 0.64 -1.96 -4.74
N ALA A 93 -0.14 -2.38 -5.75
CA ALA A 93 -0.09 -1.80 -7.09
C ALA A 93 -0.50 -0.33 -7.09
N ALA A 94 -1.57 0.02 -6.38
CA ALA A 94 -2.02 1.39 -6.19
C ALA A 94 -0.95 2.28 -5.57
N ARG A 95 -0.29 1.79 -4.51
CA ARG A 95 0.79 2.52 -3.83
C ARG A 95 1.98 2.71 -4.76
N ALA A 96 2.38 1.68 -5.50
CA ALA A 96 3.47 1.79 -6.47
C ALA A 96 3.16 2.83 -7.55
N ALA A 97 1.93 2.83 -8.08
CA ALA A 97 1.52 3.80 -9.09
C ALA A 97 1.52 5.25 -8.57
N LEU A 98 1.07 5.47 -7.34
CA LEU A 98 1.08 6.77 -6.69
C LEU A 98 2.53 7.27 -6.44
N LEU A 99 3.42 6.38 -6.01
CA LEU A 99 4.83 6.73 -5.79
C LEU A 99 5.56 7.00 -7.10
N LEU A 100 5.28 6.24 -8.16
CA LEU A 100 5.88 6.41 -9.49
C LEU A 100 5.43 7.71 -10.18
N THR A 101 4.24 8.21 -9.88
CA THR A 101 3.75 9.47 -10.46
C THR A 101 4.28 10.72 -9.80
N GLY A 102 4.85 10.61 -8.59
CA GLY A 102 5.53 11.73 -7.94
C GLY A 102 4.62 12.93 -7.67
N CYS A 103 3.32 12.73 -7.49
CA CYS A 103 2.35 13.79 -7.22
C CYS A 103 2.05 13.88 -5.71
N PRO A 104 2.75 14.73 -4.94
CA PRO A 104 2.58 14.78 -3.49
C PRO A 104 1.18 15.26 -3.06
N SER A 105 0.55 16.12 -3.85
CA SER A 105 -0.81 16.60 -3.61
C SER A 105 -1.85 15.48 -3.66
N ALA A 106 -1.62 14.44 -4.46
CA ALA A 106 -2.51 13.27 -4.53
C ALA A 106 -2.46 12.42 -3.25
N SER A 107 -1.28 12.34 -2.60
CA SER A 107 -1.10 11.59 -1.36
C SER A 107 -1.76 12.29 -0.17
N ASP A 108 -1.63 13.63 -0.10
CA ASP A 108 -2.31 14.44 0.93
C ASP A 108 -3.84 14.40 0.78
N ALA A 109 -4.34 14.33 -0.47
CA ALA A 109 -5.77 14.24 -0.77
C ALA A 109 -6.44 12.95 -0.23
N LEU A 110 -5.68 11.86 -0.02
CA LEU A 110 -6.19 10.60 0.54
C LEU A 110 -6.76 10.78 1.97
N PHE A 111 -6.22 11.75 2.70
CA PHE A 111 -6.59 12.07 4.08
C PHE A 111 -7.62 13.22 4.17
N GLY A 112 -8.08 13.74 3.04
CA GLY A 112 -9.15 14.74 2.95
C GLY A 112 -10.55 14.17 3.22
N ASN A 113 -11.57 15.02 3.07
CA ASN A 113 -12.96 14.66 3.35
C ASN A 113 -13.46 13.51 2.45
N PRO A 114 -14.11 12.48 3.01
CA PRO A 114 -14.57 11.30 2.26
C PRO A 114 -15.79 11.57 1.37
N ASP A 115 -16.48 12.70 1.57
CA ASP A 115 -17.76 13.00 0.91
C ASP A 115 -17.62 13.76 -0.42
N SER A 116 -16.44 14.31 -0.73
CA SER A 116 -16.16 14.81 -2.08
C SER A 116 -15.82 13.62 -2.97
N PRO A 117 -16.43 13.47 -4.17
CA PRO A 117 -15.99 12.48 -5.14
C PRO A 117 -14.51 12.74 -5.38
N SER A 118 -13.69 11.85 -4.86
CA SER A 118 -12.25 12.07 -4.75
C SER A 118 -11.69 12.18 -6.17
N ASP A 119 -11.35 13.40 -6.59
CA ASP A 119 -10.54 13.66 -7.77
C ASP A 119 -9.28 12.77 -7.75
N ALA A 120 -8.78 12.41 -6.56
CA ALA A 120 -7.64 11.50 -6.43
C ALA A 120 -7.95 10.08 -6.95
N ALA A 121 -9.18 9.57 -6.86
CA ALA A 121 -9.55 8.27 -7.44
C ALA A 121 -9.64 8.31 -8.96
N GLU A 122 -10.18 9.40 -9.53
CA GLU A 122 -10.19 9.64 -10.98
C GLU A 122 -8.75 9.80 -11.49
N MET A 123 -7.94 10.66 -10.84
CA MET A 123 -6.52 10.83 -11.14
C MET A 123 -5.75 9.50 -11.03
N LEU A 124 -5.97 8.70 -9.99
CA LEU A 124 -5.32 7.39 -9.84
C LEU A 124 -5.74 6.42 -10.95
N LYS A 125 -7.01 6.42 -11.37
CA LYS A 125 -7.46 5.58 -12.51
C LYS A 125 -6.82 5.99 -13.83
N GLU A 126 -6.53 7.28 -14.04
CA GLU A 126 -5.81 7.73 -15.23
C GLU A 126 -4.33 7.32 -15.20
N ILE A 127 -3.75 7.25 -14.01
CA ILE A 127 -2.34 6.91 -13.78
C ILE A 127 -2.10 5.40 -13.82
N LEU A 128 -3.05 4.60 -13.34
CA LEU A 128 -2.87 3.16 -13.19
C LEU A 128 -2.78 2.46 -14.55
N PRO A 129 -1.82 1.52 -14.72
CA PRO A 129 -1.73 0.74 -15.95
C PRO A 129 -3.04 -0.03 -16.14
N ARG A 130 -3.67 0.19 -17.30
CA ARG A 130 -4.86 -0.57 -17.69
C ARG A 130 -4.43 -1.98 -18.06
N PRO A 131 -5.12 -3.04 -17.58
CA PRO A 131 -4.84 -4.38 -18.03
C PRO A 131 -5.00 -4.43 -19.55
N THR A 132 -3.94 -4.87 -20.24
CA THR A 132 -4.02 -5.19 -21.66
C THR A 132 -5.11 -6.24 -21.83
N PRO A 133 -6.10 -6.02 -22.72
CA PRO A 133 -7.08 -7.05 -23.02
C PRO A 133 -6.37 -8.35 -23.40
N PRO A 134 -6.89 -9.53 -23.01
CA PRO A 134 -6.32 -10.78 -23.47
C PRO A 134 -6.29 -10.79 -25.00
N GLU A 135 -5.13 -11.14 -25.58
CA GLU A 135 -5.00 -11.29 -27.03
C GLU A 135 -6.08 -12.24 -27.53
N GLU A 136 -6.76 -11.87 -28.63
CA GLU A 136 -7.75 -12.74 -29.25
C GLU A 136 -7.09 -14.09 -29.56
N PRO A 137 -7.75 -15.22 -29.25
CA PRO A 137 -7.18 -16.54 -29.50
C PRO A 137 -6.91 -16.70 -31.00
N VAL A 138 -5.62 -16.73 -31.36
CA VAL A 138 -5.20 -16.94 -32.74
C VAL A 138 -5.45 -18.40 -33.11
N PRO A 139 -6.22 -18.70 -34.16
CA PRO A 139 -6.43 -20.06 -34.60
C PRO A 139 -5.09 -20.66 -35.05
N MET A 140 -4.70 -21.76 -34.42
CA MET A 140 -3.52 -22.53 -34.81
C MET A 140 -3.84 -23.34 -36.07
N ALA A 141 -2.99 -23.26 -37.09
CA ALA A 141 -3.10 -24.11 -38.26
C ALA A 141 -2.97 -25.59 -37.86
N GLU A 142 -3.85 -26.44 -38.40
CA GLU A 142 -3.82 -27.88 -38.15
C GLU A 142 -2.44 -28.46 -38.54
N GLN A 143 -1.72 -29.00 -37.56
CA GLN A 143 -0.45 -29.67 -37.83
C GLN A 143 -0.71 -31.14 -38.16
N PRO A 144 -0.27 -31.62 -39.33
CA PRO A 144 -0.42 -33.03 -39.67
C PRO A 144 0.46 -33.89 -38.76
N LEU A 145 -0.17 -34.69 -37.91
CA LEU A 145 0.52 -35.69 -37.09
C LEU A 145 1.00 -36.83 -37.99
N ARG A 146 2.32 -36.96 -38.14
CA ARG A 146 2.95 -38.10 -38.81
C ARG A 146 3.36 -39.14 -37.77
N PHE A 147 2.57 -40.20 -37.64
CA PHE A 147 2.92 -41.36 -36.85
C PHE A 147 3.95 -42.21 -37.61
N TRP A 148 5.21 -42.19 -37.17
CA TRP A 148 6.20 -43.17 -37.61
C TRP A 148 5.95 -44.48 -36.84
N LEU A 149 5.15 -45.35 -37.46
CA LEU A 149 5.04 -46.75 -37.02
C LEU A 149 6.35 -47.47 -37.36
N PHE A 150 7.31 -47.47 -36.43
CA PHE A 150 8.42 -48.41 -36.47
C PHE A 150 7.83 -49.82 -36.37
N LYS A 151 7.77 -50.54 -37.51
CA LYS A 151 7.57 -51.99 -37.51
C LYS A 151 8.83 -52.61 -36.92
N SER A 152 8.82 -52.90 -35.62
CA SER A 152 9.77 -53.82 -35.00
C SER A 152 9.60 -55.18 -35.65
N THR A 153 10.44 -55.52 -36.61
CA THR A 153 10.54 -56.87 -37.16
C THR A 153 11.11 -57.77 -36.07
N HIS A 154 10.24 -58.43 -35.30
CA HIS A 154 10.64 -59.59 -34.52
C HIS A 154 10.92 -60.74 -35.49
N GLN A 155 12.19 -60.91 -35.82
CA GLN A 155 12.71 -62.11 -36.47
C GLN A 155 12.60 -63.25 -35.44
N ARG A 156 11.61 -64.14 -35.61
CA ARG A 156 11.52 -65.39 -34.84
C ARG A 156 12.49 -66.40 -35.45
N SER A 157 13.34 -66.96 -34.59
CA SER A 157 14.13 -68.18 -34.83
C SER A 157 13.24 -69.41 -34.93
#